data_AF-A0A7C2AF39-F1
#
_entry.id   AF-A0A7C2AF39-F1
#
_cell.length_a   1.000
_cell.length_b   1.000
_cell.length_c   1.000
_cell.angle_alpha   90.00
_cell.angle_beta   90.00
_cell.angle_gamma   90.00
#
_symmetry.space_group_name_H-M   'P 1'
#
loop_
_entity.id
_entity.type
_entity.pdbx_description
1 polymer ?
#
loop_
_entity_poly.entity_id
_entity_poly.type
_entity_poly.pdbx_seq_one_letter_code
_entity_poly.pdbx_strand_id
1 'polypeptide(L)'
;MKRRFVVVAASLEELASQAPLAARCVSTALMISHGLRRDTDLVLAVLNGPSIHFITSKLRSVAPDEASLLGVLRKALRACLELGRLPKTVHSGVAVNLHTIEHYTAGFPLKFLCSALGVEPRSVLLRAREPVVFIVPLSGSFSDGRRWGA
;
A
#
# COMPACT_ATOMS: atom_id res chain seq x y z
N MET A 1 -14.31 -5.95 9.30
CA MET A 1 -14.41 -4.68 8.54
C MET A 1 -13.20 -4.62 7.61
N LYS A 2 -13.40 -4.53 6.29
CA LYS A 2 -12.27 -4.51 5.35
C LYS A 2 -11.44 -3.24 5.54
N ARG A 3 -10.12 -3.38 5.48
CA ARG A 3 -9.14 -2.30 5.63
C ARG A 3 -8.23 -2.30 4.42
N ARG A 4 -7.80 -1.13 3.99
CA ARG A 4 -6.75 -1.00 2.99
C ARG A 4 -5.78 0.10 3.36
N PHE A 5 -4.51 -0.17 3.15
CA PHE A 5 -3.47 0.85 3.18
C PHE A 5 -3.00 1.09 1.76
N VAL A 6 -2.98 2.34 1.32
CA VAL A 6 -2.37 2.78 0.07
C VAL A 6 -1.19 3.65 0.45
N VAL A 7 0.00 3.06 0.43
CA VAL A 7 1.25 3.77 0.68
C VAL A 7 1.71 4.36 -0.66
N VAL A 8 1.91 5.67 -0.71
CA VAL A 8 2.14 6.40 -1.96
C VAL A 8 3.56 6.93 -1.99
N ALA A 9 4.30 6.56 -3.02
CA ALA A 9 5.56 7.20 -3.39
C ALA A 9 5.30 8.21 -4.52
N ALA A 10 6.01 9.34 -4.51
CA ALA A 10 6.00 10.32 -5.58
C ALA A 10 6.58 9.78 -6.88
N SER A 11 7.53 8.83 -6.81
CA SER A 11 8.15 8.20 -7.98
C SER A 11 8.54 6.74 -7.71
N LEU A 12 8.83 6.01 -8.79
CA LEU A 12 9.37 4.64 -8.67
C LEU A 12 10.77 4.64 -8.06
N GLU A 13 11.55 5.71 -8.25
CA GLU A 13 12.87 5.89 -7.65
C GLU A 13 12.78 6.07 -6.13
N GLU A 14 11.83 6.85 -5.63
CA GLU A 14 11.55 6.96 -4.20
C GLU A 14 11.16 5.58 -3.64
N LEU A 15 10.23 4.89 -4.30
CA LEU A 15 9.80 3.57 -3.85
C LEU A 15 10.96 2.56 -3.82
N ALA A 16 11.87 2.62 -4.79
CA ALA A 16 13.03 1.74 -4.85
C ALA A 16 14.08 2.07 -3.78
N SER A 17 14.38 3.36 -3.58
CA SER A 17 15.34 3.80 -2.55
C SER A 17 14.82 3.59 -1.13
N GLN A 18 13.51 3.70 -0.93
CA GLN A 18 12.81 3.46 0.35
C GLN A 18 12.24 2.03 0.47
N ALA A 19 12.72 1.06 -0.34
CA ALA A 19 12.23 -0.31 -0.29
C ALA A 19 12.28 -0.96 1.11
N PRO A 20 13.30 -0.74 1.96
CA PRO A 20 13.28 -1.18 3.36
C PRO A 20 12.09 -0.63 4.16
N LEU A 21 11.78 0.66 4.01
CA LEU A 21 10.63 1.28 4.66
C LEU A 21 9.32 0.69 4.13
N ALA A 22 9.19 0.54 2.81
CA ALA A 22 8.04 -0.09 2.19
C ALA A 22 7.84 -1.55 2.67
N ALA A 23 8.92 -2.32 2.85
CA ALA A 23 8.87 -3.66 3.43
C ALA A 23 8.28 -3.64 4.85
N ARG A 24 8.74 -2.71 5.69
CA ARG A 24 8.18 -2.54 7.06
C ARG A 24 6.72 -2.11 7.04
N CYS A 25 6.30 -1.27 6.08
CA CYS A 25 4.89 -0.94 5.90
C CYS A 25 4.06 -2.20 5.57
N VAL A 26 4.53 -3.04 4.64
CA VAL A 26 3.87 -4.33 4.31
C VAL A 26 3.77 -5.22 5.54
N SER A 27 4.88 -5.43 6.25
CA SER A 27 4.93 -6.27 7.45
C SER A 27 3.95 -5.77 8.51
N THR A 28 4.05 -4.49 8.88
CA THR A 28 3.23 -3.87 9.94
C THR A 28 1.73 -3.86 9.60
N ALA A 29 1.39 -3.64 8.32
CA ALA A 29 0.00 -3.60 7.89
C ALA A 29 -0.64 -4.99 7.82
N LEU A 30 0.10 -6.01 7.38
CA LEU A 30 -0.48 -7.30 7.01
C LEU A 30 -0.21 -8.42 8.01
N MET A 31 0.87 -8.36 8.78
CA MET A 31 1.33 -9.47 9.62
C MET A 31 1.02 -9.25 11.09
N ILE A 32 0.75 -10.37 11.78
CA ILE A 32 0.53 -10.48 13.22
C ILE A 32 1.27 -11.73 13.74
N SER A 33 1.39 -11.89 15.05
CA SER A 33 2.19 -12.95 15.68
C SER A 33 1.89 -14.37 15.14
N HIS A 34 0.63 -14.65 14.78
CA HIS A 34 0.20 -15.96 14.31
C HIS A 34 -0.42 -15.94 12.91
N GLY A 35 0.04 -15.04 12.03
CA GLY A 35 -0.29 -15.09 10.61
C GLY A 35 -0.56 -13.73 9.98
N LEU A 36 -1.57 -13.68 9.11
CA LEU A 36 -1.90 -12.50 8.32
C LEU A 36 -3.28 -11.94 8.67
N ARG A 37 -3.42 -10.61 8.64
CA ARG A 37 -4.69 -9.90 8.76
C ARG A 37 -5.54 -10.12 7.52
N ARG A 38 -6.43 -11.11 7.56
CA ARG A 38 -7.26 -11.53 6.40
C ARG A 38 -8.20 -10.45 5.88
N ASP A 39 -8.47 -9.42 6.66
CA ASP A 39 -9.34 -8.29 6.33
C ASP A 39 -8.58 -7.06 5.82
N THR A 40 -7.25 -7.10 5.72
CA THR A 40 -6.41 -5.97 5.32
C THR A 40 -5.66 -6.29 4.03
N ASP A 41 -5.69 -5.39 3.05
CA ASP A 41 -4.76 -5.38 1.91
C ASP A 41 -3.84 -4.17 1.99
N LEU A 42 -2.67 -4.25 1.35
CA LEU A 42 -1.77 -3.10 1.20
C LEU A 42 -1.38 -2.90 -0.26
N VAL A 43 -1.35 -1.63 -0.68
CA VAL A 43 -0.92 -1.21 -2.00
C VAL A 43 0.26 -0.25 -1.81
N LEU A 44 1.36 -0.50 -2.53
CA LEU A 44 2.41 0.48 -2.77
C LEU A 44 2.12 1.12 -4.12
N ALA A 45 1.70 2.38 -4.15
CA ALA A 45 1.35 3.10 -5.36
C ALA A 45 2.43 4.13 -5.70
N VAL A 46 2.85 4.18 -6.97
CA VAL A 46 3.62 5.29 -7.50
C VAL A 46 2.65 6.33 -8.05
N LEU A 47 2.82 7.59 -7.71
CA LEU A 47 1.99 8.68 -8.24
C LEU A 47 2.08 8.71 -9.77
N ASN A 48 0.94 8.65 -10.45
CA ASN A 48 0.84 8.54 -11.92
C ASN A 48 1.63 7.36 -12.52
N GLY A 49 1.85 6.29 -11.76
CA GLY A 49 2.69 5.16 -12.16
C GLY A 49 2.09 3.79 -11.82
N PRO A 50 2.92 2.74 -11.85
CA PRO A 50 2.49 1.40 -11.47
C PRO A 50 2.22 1.29 -9.97
N SER A 51 1.54 0.22 -9.58
CA SER A 51 1.22 -0.11 -8.20
C SER A 51 1.52 -1.57 -7.90
N ILE A 52 1.97 -1.86 -6.68
CA ILE A 52 2.23 -3.20 -6.17
C ILE A 52 1.16 -3.51 -5.13
N HIS A 53 0.28 -4.45 -5.42
CA HIS A 53 -0.85 -4.83 -4.57
C HIS A 53 -0.55 -6.16 -3.86
N PHE A 54 -0.47 -6.09 -2.53
CA PHE A 54 -0.40 -7.24 -1.62
C PHE A 54 -1.82 -7.63 -1.19
N ILE A 55 -2.30 -8.74 -1.73
CA ILE A 55 -3.65 -9.28 -1.54
C ILE A 55 -3.57 -10.37 -0.48
N THR A 56 -3.97 -10.06 0.75
CA THR A 56 -3.65 -10.91 1.90
C THR A 56 -4.33 -12.27 1.86
N SER A 57 -5.53 -12.35 1.28
CA SER A 57 -6.24 -13.63 1.08
C SER A 57 -5.47 -14.63 0.20
N LYS A 58 -4.64 -14.12 -0.72
CA LYS A 58 -3.84 -14.90 -1.68
C LYS A 58 -2.35 -14.96 -1.31
N LEU A 59 -1.92 -14.18 -0.31
CA LEU A 59 -0.52 -14.11 0.11
C LEU A 59 -0.11 -15.42 0.76
N ARG A 60 1.02 -15.97 0.33
CA ARG A 60 1.61 -17.22 0.84
C ARG A 60 3.12 -17.07 0.89
N SER A 61 3.80 -17.84 1.74
CA SER A 61 5.27 -17.92 1.77
C SER A 61 5.98 -16.57 1.92
N VAL A 62 5.41 -15.68 2.72
CA VAL A 62 6.07 -14.41 3.12
C VAL A 62 6.22 -14.42 4.63
N ALA A 63 7.42 -14.09 5.09
CA ALA A 63 7.77 -14.01 6.50
C ALA A 63 7.86 -12.54 6.94
N PRO A 64 7.70 -12.26 8.25
CA PRO A 64 7.75 -10.89 8.77
C PRO A 64 9.14 -10.27 8.79
N ASP A 65 10.18 -11.06 8.55
CA ASP A 65 11.52 -10.55 8.41
C ASP A 65 11.68 -9.67 7.16
N GLU A 66 12.51 -8.65 7.30
CA GLU A 66 12.72 -7.65 6.27
C GLU A 66 13.34 -8.25 4.99
N ALA A 67 14.21 -9.25 5.12
CA ALA A 67 14.92 -9.85 3.99
C ALA A 67 13.96 -10.59 3.04
N SER A 68 13.02 -11.37 3.58
CA SER A 68 11.97 -12.07 2.82
C SER A 68 11.13 -11.09 2.00
N LEU A 69 10.63 -10.04 2.66
CA LEU A 69 9.81 -9.01 2.02
C LEU A 69 10.59 -8.19 0.98
N LEU A 70 11.85 -7.84 1.25
CA LEU A 70 12.72 -7.18 0.29
C LEU A 70 12.93 -8.03 -0.97
N GLY A 71 13.06 -9.35 -0.83
CA GLY A 71 13.16 -10.25 -1.98
C GLY A 71 11.93 -10.18 -2.89
N VAL A 72 10.73 -10.16 -2.30
CA VAL A 72 9.46 -10.02 -3.03
C VAL A 72 9.34 -8.62 -3.66
N LEU A 73 9.67 -7.57 -2.91
CA LEU A 73 9.62 -6.19 -3.40
C LEU A 73 10.58 -5.96 -4.56
N ARG A 74 11.79 -6.50 -4.54
CA ARG A 74 12.74 -6.40 -5.66
C ARG A 74 12.17 -7.01 -6.95
N LYS A 75 11.47 -8.14 -6.86
CA LYS A 75 10.79 -8.75 -8.01
C LYS A 75 9.67 -7.85 -8.54
N ALA A 76 8.88 -7.27 -7.64
CA ALA A 76 7.81 -6.34 -7.99
C ALA A 76 8.34 -5.05 -8.65
N LEU A 77 9.39 -4.43 -8.08
CA LEU A 77 10.04 -3.24 -8.62
C LEU A 77 10.61 -3.46 -10.02
N ARG A 78 11.23 -4.62 -10.28
CA ARG A 78 11.67 -4.98 -11.64
C ARG A 78 10.50 -5.06 -12.61
N ALA A 79 9.37 -5.63 -12.19
CA ALA A 79 8.17 -5.68 -13.03
C ALA A 79 7.57 -4.29 -13.28
N CYS A 80 7.70 -3.34 -12.34
CA CYS A 80 7.29 -1.94 -12.55
C CYS A 80 8.07 -1.24 -13.67
N LEU A 81 9.27 -1.70 -14.03
CA LEU A 81 10.05 -1.16 -15.16
C LEU A 81 9.56 -1.69 -16.52
N GLU A 82 8.82 -2.81 -16.53
CA GLU A 82 8.32 -3.47 -17.73
C GLU A 82 6.83 -3.13 -17.98
N LEU A 83 6.47 -1.85 -18.04
CA LEU A 83 5.07 -1.39 -18.03
C LEU A 83 4.17 -2.08 -19.09
N GLY A 84 4.71 -2.35 -20.28
CA GLY A 84 3.99 -3.05 -21.37
C GLY A 84 3.64 -4.53 -21.08
N ARG A 85 4.07 -5.08 -19.95
CA ARG A 85 3.81 -6.47 -19.53
C ARG A 85 2.90 -6.55 -18.28
N LEU A 86 2.26 -5.45 -17.92
CA LEU A 86 1.35 -5.36 -16.77
C LEU A 86 -0.12 -5.58 -17.22
N PRO A 87 -0.99 -6.17 -16.37
CA PRO A 87 -0.73 -6.58 -14.98
C PRO A 87 0.07 -7.89 -14.89
N LYS A 88 0.87 -8.03 -13.83
CA LYS A 88 1.76 -9.19 -13.62
C LYS A 88 1.74 -9.64 -12.18
N THR A 89 1.49 -10.94 -11.94
CA THR A 89 1.68 -11.54 -10.61
C THR A 89 3.15 -11.92 -10.46
N VAL A 90 3.81 -11.36 -9.44
CA VAL A 90 5.26 -11.57 -9.20
C VAL A 90 5.55 -12.53 -8.05
N HIS A 91 4.54 -12.77 -7.22
CA HIS A 91 4.55 -13.71 -6.10
C HIS A 91 3.11 -14.11 -5.74
N SER A 92 2.92 -15.19 -4.99
CA SER A 92 1.59 -15.55 -4.50
C SER A 92 1.00 -14.39 -3.71
N GLY A 93 -0.12 -13.84 -4.17
CA GLY A 93 -0.79 -12.70 -3.56
C GLY A 93 -0.11 -11.34 -3.75
N VAL A 94 0.86 -11.22 -4.66
CA VAL A 94 1.50 -9.94 -5.00
C VAL A 94 1.43 -9.70 -6.50
N ALA A 95 0.71 -8.64 -6.89
CA ALA A 95 0.49 -8.26 -8.28
C ALA A 95 0.97 -6.83 -8.53
N VAL A 96 1.53 -6.59 -9.72
CA VAL A 96 1.89 -5.28 -10.22
C VAL A 96 0.89 -4.86 -11.29
N ASN A 97 0.33 -3.65 -11.17
CA ASN A 97 -0.75 -3.16 -12.03
C ASN A 97 -0.53 -1.69 -12.46
N LEU A 98 -1.23 -1.26 -13.51
CA LEU A 98 -1.34 0.15 -13.94
C LEU A 98 -2.62 0.77 -13.37
N HIS A 99 -2.73 0.78 -12.05
CA HIS A 99 -3.89 1.33 -11.34
C HIS A 99 -3.50 2.53 -10.50
N THR A 100 -4.34 3.56 -10.55
CA THR A 100 -4.19 4.78 -9.76
C THR A 100 -4.68 4.59 -8.32
N ILE A 101 -4.46 5.58 -7.46
CA ILE A 101 -4.93 5.56 -6.06
C ILE A 101 -6.47 5.52 -6.02
N GLU A 102 -7.15 6.19 -6.95
CA GLU A 102 -8.61 6.20 -7.07
C GLU A 102 -9.16 4.78 -7.25
N HIS A 103 -8.52 3.95 -8.08
CA HIS A 103 -8.90 2.55 -8.25
C HIS A 103 -8.92 1.80 -6.92
N TYR A 104 -7.91 2.03 -6.07
CA TYR A 104 -7.79 1.33 -4.80
C TYR A 104 -8.67 1.88 -3.68
N THR A 105 -9.20 3.10 -3.83
CA THR A 105 -10.03 3.80 -2.85
C THR A 105 -11.52 3.81 -3.21
N ALA A 106 -11.89 3.58 -4.48
CA ALA A 106 -13.26 3.73 -4.98
C ALA A 106 -14.33 2.96 -4.17
N GLY A 107 -14.01 1.73 -3.73
CA GLY A 107 -14.95 0.87 -2.99
C GLY A 107 -14.95 1.07 -1.47
N PHE A 108 -14.29 2.11 -0.95
CA PHE A 108 -14.19 2.37 0.48
C PHE A 108 -14.96 3.66 0.83
N PRO A 109 -16.04 3.58 1.63
CA PRO A 109 -16.82 4.75 2.00
C PRO A 109 -16.04 5.71 2.91
N LEU A 110 -15.17 5.18 3.77
CA LEU A 110 -14.33 5.97 4.65
C LEU A 110 -12.89 6.03 4.12
N LYS A 111 -12.42 7.24 3.81
CA LYS A 111 -11.09 7.50 3.25
C LYS A 111 -10.34 8.46 4.15
N PHE A 112 -9.15 8.07 4.60
CA PHE A 112 -8.32 8.89 5.49
C PHE A 112 -6.96 9.14 4.87
N LEU A 113 -6.55 10.41 4.82
CA LEU A 113 -5.19 10.80 4.49
C LEU A 113 -4.39 10.92 5.79
N CYS A 114 -3.33 10.14 5.94
CA CYS A 114 -2.45 10.21 7.09
C CYS A 114 -1.51 11.42 6.96
N SER A 115 -1.60 12.33 7.93
CA SER A 115 -0.79 13.56 7.99
C SER A 115 -0.50 13.92 9.44
N ALA A 116 0.69 14.48 9.70
CA ALA A 116 1.07 15.00 11.01
C ALA A 116 0.22 16.22 11.44
N LEU A 117 -0.38 16.91 10.48
CA LEU A 117 -1.29 18.04 10.72
C LEU A 117 -2.76 17.60 10.82
N GLY A 118 -3.03 16.30 10.73
CA GLY A 118 -4.37 15.74 10.80
C GLY A 118 -4.96 15.75 12.22
N VAL A 119 -6.22 15.37 12.32
CA VAL A 119 -6.87 15.13 13.62
C VAL A 119 -6.39 13.83 14.25
N GLU A 120 -6.55 13.73 15.57
CA GLU A 120 -6.17 12.54 16.31
C GLU A 120 -6.98 11.31 15.83
N PRO A 121 -6.34 10.16 15.50
CA PRO A 121 -7.02 9.04 14.85
C PRO A 121 -8.17 8.42 15.64
N ARG A 122 -8.08 8.33 16.98
CA ARG A 122 -9.14 7.72 17.81
C ARG A 122 -10.44 8.52 17.72
N SER A 123 -10.35 9.85 17.62
CA SER A 123 -11.54 10.72 17.47
C SER A 123 -12.43 10.35 16.28
N VAL A 124 -11.83 9.79 15.23
CA VAL A 124 -12.51 9.41 13.99
C VAL A 124 -12.76 7.89 13.91
N LEU A 125 -11.78 7.08 14.31
CA LEU A 125 -11.82 5.63 14.11
C LEU A 125 -12.70 4.88 15.11
N LEU A 126 -12.95 5.41 16.32
CA LEU A 126 -13.80 4.73 17.32
C LEU A 126 -15.23 4.47 16.81
N ARG A 127 -15.69 5.30 15.88
CA ARG A 127 -17.02 5.23 15.27
C ARG A 127 -17.05 4.54 13.92
N ALA A 128 -15.89 4.19 13.36
CA ALA A 128 -15.82 3.51 12.08
C ALA A 128 -16.40 2.09 12.20
N ARG A 129 -17.41 1.80 11.38
CA ARG A 129 -18.03 0.47 11.23
C ARG A 129 -18.00 -0.01 9.78
N GLU A 130 -17.71 0.88 8.85
CA GLU A 130 -17.66 0.63 7.41
C GLU A 130 -16.23 0.35 6.93
N PRO A 131 -16.03 -0.28 5.77
CA PRO A 131 -14.70 -0.45 5.19
C PRO A 131 -13.92 0.87 5.12
N VAL A 132 -12.65 0.82 5.53
CA VAL A 132 -11.78 2.01 5.58
C VAL A 132 -10.57 1.86 4.67
N VAL A 133 -10.16 2.95 4.04
CA VAL A 133 -8.87 3.06 3.36
C VAL A 133 -8.04 4.19 3.95
N PHE A 134 -6.78 3.89 4.22
CA PHE A 134 -5.78 4.84 4.69
C PHE A 134 -4.79 5.12 3.55
N ILE A 135 -4.62 6.40 3.21
CA ILE A 135 -3.66 6.89 2.22
C ILE A 135 -2.48 7.45 3.00
N VAL A 136 -1.31 6.86 2.79
CA VAL A 136 -0.11 7.13 3.60
C VAL A 136 1.02 7.56 2.67
N PRO A 137 1.62 8.75 2.82
CA PRO A 137 2.84 9.06 2.10
C PRO A 137 3.99 8.11 2.51
N LEU A 138 4.83 7.68 1.56
CA LEU A 138 5.96 6.79 1.85
C LEU A 138 7.08 7.51 2.60
N SER A 139 7.59 8.64 2.09
CA SER A 139 8.62 9.44 2.77
C SER A 139 8.25 10.94 2.79
N GLY A 140 7.62 11.40 3.88
CA GLY A 140 7.31 12.81 4.11
C GLY A 140 5.99 13.30 3.50
N SER A 141 5.64 14.57 3.74
CA SER A 141 4.38 15.17 3.28
C SER A 141 4.26 15.14 1.75
N PHE A 142 3.06 14.90 1.22
CA PHE A 142 2.80 15.15 -0.20
C PHE A 142 3.06 16.62 -0.53
N SER A 143 4.10 16.91 -1.32
CA SER A 143 4.33 18.21 -1.93
C SER A 143 3.54 18.31 -3.24
N ASP A 144 2.23 18.14 -3.20
CA ASP A 144 1.39 18.56 -4.32
C ASP A 144 0.17 19.26 -3.74
N GLY A 145 0.00 20.53 -4.08
CA GLY A 145 -1.12 21.40 -3.68
C GLY A 145 -2.47 20.95 -4.21
N ARG A 146 -2.59 19.68 -4.65
CA ARG A 146 -3.85 19.05 -4.99
C ARG A 146 -4.54 18.59 -3.72
N ARG A 147 -5.49 19.41 -3.28
CA ARG A 147 -6.64 18.96 -2.50
C ARG A 147 -7.26 17.78 -3.23
N TRP A 148 -7.16 16.59 -2.64
CA TRP A 148 -7.87 15.41 -3.10
C TRP A 148 -9.35 15.58 -2.78
N GLY A 149 -10.10 16.16 -3.73
CA GLY A 149 -11.56 16.15 -3.75
C GLY A 149 -12.26 17.05 -2.73
N ALA A 150 -13.33 17.68 -3.18
CA ALA A 150 -14.26 18.51 -2.42
C ALA A 150 -14.97 17.74 -1.28
#